data_AF-A0A7C5U592-F1
#
_entry.id   AF-A0A7C5U592-F1
#
_cell.length_a   1.000
_cell.length_b   1.000
_cell.length_c   1.000
_cell.angle_alpha   90.00
_cell.angle_beta   90.00
_cell.angle_gamma   90.00
#
_symmetry.space_group_name_H-M   'P 1'
#
loop_
_entity.id
_entity.type
_entity.pdbx_description
1 polymer ?
#
loop_
_entity_poly.entity_id
_entity_poly.type
_entity_poly.pdbx_seq_one_letter_code
_entity_poly.pdbx_strand_id
1 'polypeptide(L)'
;MVETTSSSVQEVTATIEEIASATANITNTAQNVSAAVDTVTNDVKSSNDAIDTVKQSVKIALEESEVVVNYTNELKEKSAKIGDILKTITDIADQTNLLALNAAIEAARAGEAGRGFAVVADEIRKLAESTRISATQIGKILTELRDGVGSISERIEDFDKKIRGIEEAANGVSQKLQDILEEMAKLDSDASNLAAITQEQSASVEEISAAMSNISKQASEMGTVMEDSRRNSENIINEFKEITGILNEVAVLFKNLAKSISSEVSIYDAHEIEKIIDSAIAAHNSWVKAVEEAIAHKERVLRVVLDGAFCRFGSIYHFVRPPEHVAEKWKSLDEPHMNIHKLGRQINELLKEGNFERASQVLNEVRKLRDELVQRMMEIKNEVAKTK
;
A
#
# COMPACT_ATOMS: atom_id res chain seq x y z
N MET A 1 12.05 -21.82 -14.36
CA MET A 1 11.91 -21.67 -12.89
C MET A 1 13.05 -20.87 -12.32
N VAL A 2 14.32 -21.33 -12.38
CA VAL A 2 15.46 -20.57 -11.81
C VAL A 2 15.61 -19.16 -12.40
N GLU A 3 15.51 -19.00 -13.73
CA GLU A 3 15.53 -17.68 -14.38
C GLU A 3 14.39 -16.77 -13.89
N THR A 4 13.17 -17.32 -13.79
CA THR A 4 11.98 -16.61 -13.29
C THR A 4 12.14 -16.17 -11.82
N THR A 5 12.75 -17.01 -10.99
CA THR A 5 13.07 -16.67 -9.60
C THR A 5 14.12 -15.55 -9.53
N SER A 6 15.17 -15.64 -10.36
CA SER A 6 16.22 -14.61 -10.43
C SER A 6 15.66 -13.24 -10.83
N SER A 7 14.81 -13.19 -11.86
CA SER A 7 14.17 -11.93 -12.27
C SER A 7 13.25 -11.36 -11.19
N SER A 8 12.49 -12.23 -10.50
CA SER A 8 11.61 -11.81 -9.41
C SER A 8 12.42 -11.24 -8.22
N VAL A 9 13.57 -11.84 -7.90
CA VAL A 9 14.46 -11.31 -6.85
C VAL A 9 15.02 -9.95 -7.23
N GLN A 10 15.42 -9.75 -8.48
CA GLN A 10 15.91 -8.45 -8.96
C GLN A 10 14.83 -7.37 -8.87
N GLU A 11 13.59 -7.68 -9.28
CA GLU A 11 12.45 -6.77 -9.18
C GLU A 11 12.17 -6.39 -7.72
N VAL A 12 12.09 -7.38 -6.82
CA VAL A 12 11.87 -7.11 -5.39
C VAL A 12 13.02 -6.30 -4.80
N THR A 13 14.28 -6.59 -5.17
CA THR A 13 15.45 -5.81 -4.70
C THR A 13 15.35 -4.35 -5.11
N ALA A 14 14.95 -4.06 -6.35
CA ALA A 14 14.74 -2.68 -6.81
C ALA A 14 13.64 -1.98 -5.99
N THR A 15 12.52 -2.67 -5.71
CA THR A 15 11.46 -2.09 -4.84
C THR A 15 11.94 -1.83 -3.41
N ILE A 16 12.83 -2.66 -2.86
CA ILE A 16 13.42 -2.46 -1.53
C ILE A 16 14.28 -1.18 -1.52
N GLU A 17 15.08 -0.94 -2.55
CA GLU A 17 15.89 0.28 -2.68
C GLU A 17 15.01 1.54 -2.77
N GLU A 18 13.91 1.48 -3.53
CA GLU A 18 12.92 2.57 -3.60
C GLU A 18 12.27 2.84 -2.24
N ILE A 19 11.87 1.78 -1.52
CA ILE A 19 11.28 1.90 -0.18
C ILE A 19 12.30 2.48 0.81
N ALA A 20 13.57 2.05 0.75
CA ALA A 20 14.64 2.60 1.59
C ALA A 20 14.82 4.11 1.36
N SER A 21 14.86 4.52 0.09
CA SER A 21 14.96 5.93 -0.28
C SER A 21 13.75 6.75 0.20
N ALA A 22 12.54 6.22 0.00
CA ALA A 22 11.31 6.84 0.49
C ALA A 22 11.33 6.99 2.03
N THR A 23 11.80 5.97 2.75
CA THR A 23 11.88 5.97 4.21
C THR A 23 12.88 7.02 4.73
N ALA A 24 14.02 7.18 4.07
CA ALA A 24 14.98 8.24 4.37
C ALA A 24 14.38 9.65 4.14
N ASN A 25 13.64 9.83 3.05
CA ASN A 25 12.96 11.09 2.75
C ASN A 25 11.88 11.44 3.79
N ILE A 26 11.10 10.45 4.23
CA ILE A 26 10.08 10.64 5.27
C ILE A 26 10.76 11.03 6.59
N THR A 27 11.88 10.39 6.95
CA THR A 27 12.64 10.72 8.17
C THR A 27 13.14 12.16 8.15
N ASN A 28 13.75 12.60 7.04
CA ASN A 28 14.17 14.00 6.88
C ASN A 28 12.98 14.98 6.95
N THR A 29 11.83 14.59 6.39
CA THR A 29 10.61 15.40 6.43
C THR A 29 10.11 15.54 7.86
N ALA A 30 10.08 14.45 8.64
CA ALA A 30 9.67 14.46 10.04
C ALA A 30 10.58 15.39 10.88
N GLN A 31 11.89 15.35 10.66
CA GLN A 31 12.85 16.25 11.31
C GLN A 31 12.62 17.72 10.96
N ASN A 32 12.37 18.02 9.68
CA ASN A 32 12.06 19.38 9.24
C ASN A 32 10.74 19.88 9.83
N VAL A 33 9.73 19.02 9.97
CA VAL A 33 8.46 19.37 10.63
C VAL A 33 8.70 19.70 12.11
N SER A 34 9.46 18.89 12.85
CA SER A 34 9.77 19.18 14.26
C SER A 34 10.52 20.50 14.43
N ALA A 35 11.52 20.79 13.58
CA ALA A 35 12.21 22.09 13.60
C ALA A 35 11.29 23.28 13.26
N ALA A 36 10.32 23.09 12.35
CA ALA A 36 9.33 24.11 12.04
C ALA A 36 8.37 24.33 13.22
N VAL A 37 7.96 23.27 13.91
CA VAL A 37 7.14 23.35 15.14
C VAL A 37 7.85 24.17 16.23
N ASP A 38 9.14 23.93 16.45
CA ASP A 38 9.94 24.70 17.41
C ASP A 38 9.98 26.19 17.05
N THR A 39 10.13 26.50 15.75
CA THR A 39 10.16 27.87 15.26
C THR A 39 8.81 28.57 15.51
N VAL A 40 7.71 27.94 15.11
CA VAL A 40 6.35 28.49 15.32
C VAL A 40 6.04 28.64 16.80
N THR A 41 6.45 27.70 17.64
CA THR A 41 6.25 27.77 19.10
C THR A 41 6.97 28.99 19.70
N ASN A 42 8.18 29.29 19.25
CA ASN A 42 8.91 30.49 19.67
C ASN A 42 8.25 31.78 19.15
N ASP A 43 7.77 31.79 17.90
CA ASP A 43 7.07 32.94 17.33
C ASP A 43 5.76 33.23 18.07
N VAL A 44 5.01 32.20 18.45
CA VAL A 44 3.80 32.34 19.27
C VAL A 44 4.13 32.90 20.65
N LYS A 45 5.22 32.44 21.28
CA LYS A 45 5.68 33.01 22.55
C LYS A 45 5.99 34.50 22.43
N SER A 46 6.75 34.89 21.41
CA SER A 46 7.05 36.32 21.17
C SER A 46 5.78 37.12 20.86
N SER A 47 4.81 36.51 20.18
CA SER A 47 3.53 37.15 19.88
C SER A 47 2.69 37.37 21.15
N ASN A 48 2.71 36.42 22.09
CA ASN A 48 2.06 36.57 23.39
C ASN A 48 2.70 37.70 24.21
N ASP A 49 4.03 37.80 24.25
CA ASP A 49 4.73 38.91 24.93
C ASP A 49 4.33 40.28 24.34
N ALA A 50 4.20 40.36 23.01
CA ALA A 50 3.73 41.57 22.33
C ALA A 50 2.27 41.89 22.67
N ILE A 51 1.39 40.89 22.74
CA ILE A 51 -0.02 41.07 23.13
C ILE A 51 -0.15 41.50 24.59
N ASP A 52 0.66 40.98 25.50
CA ASP A 52 0.67 41.42 26.89
C ASP A 52 1.10 42.90 27.01
N THR A 53 2.07 43.32 26.18
CA THR A 53 2.45 44.73 26.08
C THR A 53 1.29 45.61 25.58
N VAL A 54 0.50 45.12 24.61
CA VAL A 54 -0.72 45.81 24.14
C VAL A 54 -1.76 45.91 25.26
N LYS A 55 -2.02 44.82 26.00
CA LYS A 55 -2.97 44.82 27.13
C LYS A 55 -2.55 45.80 28.23
N GLN A 56 -1.25 45.87 28.52
CA GLN A 56 -0.73 46.85 29.47
C GLN A 56 -0.93 48.29 28.97
N SER A 57 -0.69 48.55 27.68
CA SER A 57 -0.90 49.86 27.07
C SER A 57 -2.37 50.29 27.09
N VAL A 58 -3.28 49.34 26.81
CA VAL A 58 -4.73 49.53 26.94
C VAL A 58 -5.12 49.91 28.37
N LYS A 59 -4.58 49.21 29.37
CA LYS A 59 -4.84 49.52 30.78
C LYS A 59 -4.40 50.94 31.13
N ILE A 60 -3.19 51.33 30.74
CA ILE A 60 -2.66 52.69 30.98
C ILE A 60 -3.55 53.73 30.28
N ALA A 61 -3.97 53.49 29.04
CA ALA A 61 -4.83 54.41 28.30
C ALA A 61 -6.20 54.62 28.98
N LEU A 62 -6.78 53.56 29.56
CA LEU A 62 -8.02 53.67 30.33
C LEU A 62 -7.84 54.45 31.63
N GLU A 63 -6.73 54.24 32.34
CA GLU A 63 -6.38 55.00 33.55
C GLU A 63 -6.18 56.50 33.23
N GLU A 64 -5.49 56.82 32.12
CA GLU A 64 -5.33 58.20 31.67
C GLU A 64 -6.66 58.84 31.26
N SER A 65 -7.53 58.08 30.58
CA SER A 65 -8.87 58.52 30.21
C SER A 65 -9.69 58.93 31.44
N GLU A 66 -9.68 58.12 32.50
CA GLU A 66 -10.35 58.41 33.77
C GLU A 66 -9.85 59.72 34.39
N VAL A 67 -8.54 59.98 34.34
CA VAL A 67 -7.94 61.24 34.80
C VAL A 67 -8.49 62.43 34.00
N VAL A 68 -8.59 62.31 32.67
CA VAL A 68 -9.14 63.39 31.83
C VAL A 68 -10.63 63.62 32.12
N VAL A 69 -11.41 62.57 32.35
CA VAL A 69 -12.82 62.69 32.77
C VAL A 69 -12.94 63.51 34.06
N ASN A 70 -12.09 63.23 35.05
CA ASN A 70 -12.09 63.95 36.32
C ASN A 70 -11.77 65.44 36.14
N TYR A 71 -10.75 65.79 35.36
CA TYR A 71 -10.43 67.19 35.06
C TYR A 71 -11.55 67.90 34.29
N THR A 72 -12.19 67.20 33.36
CA THR A 72 -13.30 67.73 32.55
C THR A 72 -14.51 68.04 33.44
N ASN A 73 -14.82 67.14 34.40
CA ASN A 73 -15.86 67.36 35.40
C ASN A 73 -15.54 68.54 36.34
N GLU A 74 -14.30 68.67 36.80
CA GLU A 74 -13.88 69.81 37.62
C GLU A 74 -14.01 71.13 36.86
N LEU A 75 -13.60 71.17 35.58
CA LEU A 75 -13.71 72.35 34.74
C LEU A 75 -15.19 72.72 34.50
N LYS A 76 -16.06 71.72 34.31
CA LYS A 76 -17.51 71.94 34.20
C LYS A 76 -18.08 72.59 35.46
N GLU A 77 -17.69 72.11 36.65
CA GLU A 77 -18.13 72.68 37.93
C GLU A 77 -17.61 74.12 38.14
N LYS A 78 -16.33 74.37 37.87
CA LYS A 78 -15.75 75.72 37.95
C LYS A 78 -16.43 76.69 36.99
N SER A 79 -16.73 76.22 35.77
CA SER A 79 -17.43 77.02 34.76
C SER A 79 -18.88 77.29 35.16
N ALA A 80 -19.54 76.38 35.88
CA ALA A 80 -20.85 76.63 36.49
C ALA A 80 -20.77 77.80 37.48
N LYS A 81 -19.84 77.72 38.44
CA LYS A 81 -19.63 78.74 39.49
C LYS A 81 -19.28 80.12 38.91
N ILE A 82 -18.43 80.19 37.88
CA ILE A 82 -18.13 81.47 37.21
C ILE A 82 -19.40 82.07 36.57
N GLY A 83 -20.27 81.24 36.04
CA GLY A 83 -21.56 81.69 35.49
C GLY A 83 -22.45 82.34 36.54
N ASP A 84 -22.52 81.76 37.74
CA ASP A 84 -23.28 82.32 38.86
C ASP A 84 -22.70 83.66 39.34
N ILE A 85 -21.36 83.78 39.35
CA ILE A 85 -20.68 85.05 39.66
C ILE A 85 -20.97 86.10 38.60
N LEU A 86 -20.91 85.76 37.31
CA LEU A 86 -21.23 86.70 36.22
C LEU A 86 -22.67 87.20 36.28
N LYS A 87 -23.62 86.33 36.64
CA LYS A 87 -25.00 86.74 36.88
C LYS A 87 -25.07 87.78 37.98
N THR A 88 -24.40 87.53 39.10
CA THR A 88 -24.33 88.48 40.23
C THR A 88 -23.71 89.83 39.81
N ILE A 89 -22.63 89.80 39.02
CA ILE A 89 -21.99 91.03 38.50
C ILE A 89 -22.94 91.80 37.58
N THR A 90 -23.68 91.10 36.73
CA THR A 90 -24.67 91.71 35.83
C THR A 90 -25.78 92.37 36.64
N ASP A 91 -26.30 91.69 37.67
CA ASP A 91 -27.33 92.23 38.56
C ASP A 91 -26.81 93.48 39.31
N ILE A 92 -25.57 93.47 39.79
CA ILE A 92 -24.93 94.64 40.45
C ILE A 92 -24.77 95.80 39.46
N ALA A 93 -24.34 95.53 38.23
CA ALA A 93 -24.18 96.54 37.19
C ALA A 93 -25.53 97.19 36.84
N ASP A 94 -26.60 96.40 36.68
CA ASP A 94 -27.95 96.90 36.43
C ASP A 94 -28.47 97.74 37.60
N GLN A 95 -28.27 97.30 38.85
CA GLN A 95 -28.61 98.07 40.04
C GLN A 95 -27.82 99.39 40.12
N THR A 96 -26.52 99.36 39.84
CA THR A 96 -25.66 100.54 39.85
C THR A 96 -26.08 101.54 38.77
N ASN A 97 -26.44 101.05 37.59
CA ASN A 97 -26.97 101.87 36.50
C ASN A 97 -28.29 102.55 36.88
N LEU A 98 -29.20 101.83 37.55
CA LEU A 98 -30.45 102.39 38.07
C LEU A 98 -30.21 103.44 39.17
N LEU A 99 -29.28 103.18 40.09
CA LEU A 99 -28.91 104.14 41.15
C LEU A 99 -28.29 105.40 40.55
N ALA A 100 -27.39 105.26 39.58
CA ALA A 100 -26.77 106.37 38.88
C ALA A 100 -27.79 107.21 38.09
N LEU A 101 -28.76 106.55 37.46
CA LEU A 101 -29.88 107.22 36.78
C LEU A 101 -30.71 108.06 37.77
N ASN A 102 -31.07 107.48 38.92
CA ASN A 102 -31.81 108.20 39.96
C ASN A 102 -31.01 109.40 40.49
N ALA A 103 -29.70 109.24 40.70
CA ALA A 103 -28.82 110.33 41.12
C ALA A 103 -28.71 111.43 40.05
N ALA A 104 -28.63 111.08 38.76
CA ALA A 104 -28.61 112.05 37.67
C ALA A 104 -29.92 112.85 37.59
N ILE A 105 -31.07 112.21 37.82
CA ILE A 105 -32.40 112.86 37.90
C ILE A 105 -32.43 113.86 39.06
N GLU A 106 -31.98 113.46 40.25
CA GLU A 106 -32.01 114.34 41.42
C GLU A 106 -31.00 115.50 41.29
N ALA A 107 -29.84 115.25 40.69
CA ALA A 107 -28.85 116.28 40.37
C ALA A 107 -29.39 117.31 39.36
N ALA A 108 -30.15 116.88 38.34
CA ALA A 108 -30.85 117.78 37.43
C ALA A 108 -31.93 118.61 38.15
N ARG A 109 -32.61 118.01 39.13
CA ARG A 109 -33.64 118.66 39.95
C ARG A 109 -33.09 119.77 40.85
N ALA A 110 -31.85 119.63 41.34
CA ALA A 110 -31.15 120.63 42.13
C ALA A 110 -30.59 121.82 41.30
N GLY A 111 -30.76 121.82 39.97
CA GLY A 111 -30.35 122.92 39.09
C GLY A 111 -28.84 123.18 39.11
N GLU A 112 -28.44 124.45 39.22
CA GLU A 112 -27.02 124.85 39.22
C GLU A 112 -26.20 124.22 40.36
N ALA A 113 -26.82 123.98 41.53
CA ALA A 113 -26.14 123.37 42.68
C ALA A 113 -25.84 121.87 42.49
N GLY A 114 -26.57 121.18 41.60
CA GLY A 114 -26.42 119.75 41.33
C GLY A 114 -25.49 119.42 40.16
N ARG A 115 -24.95 120.43 39.46
CA ARG A 115 -24.22 120.27 38.19
C ARG A 115 -22.99 119.37 38.31
N GLY A 116 -22.24 119.46 39.41
CA GLY A 116 -21.10 118.56 39.69
C GLY A 116 -21.52 117.11 39.97
N PHE A 117 -22.64 116.92 40.69
CA PHE A 117 -23.20 115.59 40.96
C PHE A 117 -23.76 114.92 39.69
N ALA A 118 -24.33 115.70 38.77
CA ALA A 118 -24.83 115.18 37.50
C ALA A 118 -23.71 114.56 36.63
N VAL A 119 -22.52 115.19 36.62
CA VAL A 119 -21.35 114.66 35.90
C VAL A 119 -20.88 113.34 36.50
N VAL A 120 -20.79 113.27 37.83
CA VAL A 120 -20.40 112.03 38.53
C VAL A 120 -21.43 110.92 38.29
N ALA A 121 -22.72 111.23 38.35
CA ALA A 121 -23.79 110.27 38.11
C ALA A 121 -23.75 109.69 36.68
N ASP A 122 -23.53 110.53 35.65
CA ASP A 122 -23.40 110.03 34.27
C ASP A 122 -22.12 109.19 34.05
N GLU A 123 -21.04 109.49 34.77
CA GLU A 123 -19.82 108.68 34.73
C GLU A 123 -20.01 107.31 35.39
N ILE A 124 -20.68 107.25 36.56
CA ILE A 124 -21.05 105.99 37.21
C ILE A 124 -21.97 105.17 36.29
N ARG A 125 -22.93 105.82 35.61
CA ARG A 125 -23.84 105.16 34.66
C ARG A 125 -23.08 104.52 33.50
N LYS A 126 -22.12 105.23 32.91
CA LYS A 126 -21.25 104.69 31.85
C LYS A 126 -20.40 103.53 32.34
N LEU A 127 -19.88 103.60 33.56
CA LEU A 127 -19.09 102.51 34.16
C LEU A 127 -19.94 101.25 34.39
N ALA A 128 -21.18 101.42 34.86
CA ALA A 128 -22.14 100.34 35.04
C ALA A 128 -22.51 99.67 33.71
N GLU A 129 -22.79 100.47 32.67
CA GLU A 129 -23.04 99.96 31.32
C GLU A 129 -21.83 99.21 30.75
N SER A 130 -20.63 99.76 30.91
CA SER A 130 -19.40 99.10 30.47
C SER A 130 -19.19 97.77 31.20
N THR A 131 -19.47 97.71 32.50
CA THR A 131 -19.37 96.49 33.31
C THR A 131 -20.34 95.42 32.81
N ARG A 132 -21.58 95.81 32.48
CA ARG A 132 -22.59 94.91 31.90
C ARG A 132 -22.18 94.35 30.53
N ILE A 133 -21.63 95.21 29.66
CA ILE A 133 -21.11 94.79 28.34
C ILE A 133 -19.97 93.78 28.52
N SER A 134 -19.01 94.07 29.42
CA SER A 134 -17.92 93.14 29.72
C SER A 134 -18.42 91.82 30.30
N ALA A 135 -19.36 91.85 31.25
CA ALA A 135 -19.96 90.64 31.82
C ALA A 135 -20.65 89.77 30.75
N THR A 136 -21.35 90.41 29.81
CA THR A 136 -21.98 89.72 28.67
C THR A 136 -20.94 89.07 27.75
N GLN A 137 -19.83 89.75 27.48
CA GLN A 137 -18.73 89.20 26.67
C GLN A 137 -18.09 87.99 27.36
N ILE A 138 -17.83 88.07 28.66
CA ILE A 138 -17.31 86.93 29.44
C ILE A 138 -18.33 85.77 29.44
N GLY A 139 -19.63 86.07 29.54
CA GLY A 139 -20.68 85.06 29.47
C GLY A 139 -20.70 84.29 28.15
N LYS A 140 -20.42 84.95 27.02
CA LYS A 140 -20.26 84.28 25.72
C LYS A 140 -19.07 83.32 25.72
N ILE A 141 -17.89 83.79 26.17
CA ILE A 141 -16.67 82.97 26.29
C ILE A 141 -16.92 81.76 27.20
N LEU A 142 -17.65 81.95 28.31
CA LEU A 142 -17.98 80.87 29.23
C LEU A 142 -18.91 79.81 28.60
N THR A 143 -19.82 80.24 27.72
CA THR A 143 -20.69 79.31 26.98
C THR A 143 -19.87 78.49 25.99
N GLU A 144 -19.01 79.13 25.21
CA GLU A 144 -18.08 78.45 24.28
C GLU A 144 -17.17 77.47 25.04
N LEU A 145 -16.70 77.83 26.23
CA LEU A 145 -15.90 76.95 27.07
C LEU A 145 -16.71 75.74 27.55
N ARG A 146 -17.96 75.92 27.98
CA ARG A 146 -18.83 74.79 28.39
C ARG A 146 -19.13 73.84 27.24
N ASP A 147 -19.37 74.37 26.04
CA ASP A 147 -19.59 73.56 24.84
C ASP A 147 -18.34 72.78 24.44
N GLY A 148 -17.16 73.41 24.56
CA GLY A 148 -15.86 72.77 24.37
C GLY A 148 -15.64 71.62 25.37
N VAL A 149 -15.97 71.84 26.64
CA VAL A 149 -15.90 70.81 27.70
C VAL A 149 -16.85 69.64 27.40
N GLY A 150 -18.09 69.91 26.97
CA GLY A 150 -19.04 68.87 26.57
C GLY A 150 -18.52 68.04 25.39
N SER A 151 -17.94 68.70 24.39
CA SER A 151 -17.34 68.04 23.23
C SER A 151 -16.13 67.15 23.63
N ILE A 152 -15.37 67.54 24.65
CA ILE A 152 -14.27 66.73 25.20
C ILE A 152 -14.82 65.48 25.87
N SER A 153 -15.88 65.59 26.69
CA SER A 153 -16.53 64.44 27.32
C SER A 153 -17.01 63.40 26.31
N GLU A 154 -17.71 63.82 25.26
CA GLU A 154 -18.19 62.89 24.22
C GLU A 154 -17.03 62.17 23.49
N ARG A 155 -15.93 62.88 23.22
CA ARG A 155 -14.74 62.30 22.58
C ARG A 155 -14.04 61.29 23.47
N ILE A 156 -14.06 61.49 24.78
CA ILE A 156 -13.48 60.56 25.76
C ILE A 156 -14.32 59.28 25.85
N GLU A 157 -15.66 59.39 25.83
CA GLU A 157 -16.53 58.21 25.80
C GLU A 157 -16.30 57.35 24.53
N ASP A 158 -16.14 57.99 23.37
CA ASP A 158 -15.78 57.29 22.12
C ASP A 158 -14.36 56.68 22.17
N PHE A 159 -13.41 57.37 22.79
CA PHE A 159 -12.06 56.87 23.03
C PHE A 159 -12.09 55.59 23.88
N ASP A 160 -12.78 55.61 25.02
CA ASP A 160 -12.92 54.45 25.91
C ASP A 160 -13.53 53.25 25.18
N LYS A 161 -14.56 53.49 24.38
CA LYS A 161 -15.21 52.43 23.59
C LYS A 161 -14.23 51.79 22.60
N LYS A 162 -13.41 52.60 21.93
CA LYS A 162 -12.40 52.11 20.98
C LYS A 162 -11.29 51.33 21.69
N ILE A 163 -10.81 51.82 22.83
CA ILE A 163 -9.77 51.14 23.63
C ILE A 163 -10.28 49.78 24.14
N ARG A 164 -11.53 49.68 24.60
CA ARG A 164 -12.15 48.39 24.96
C ARG A 164 -12.25 47.43 23.78
N GLY A 165 -12.53 47.94 22.58
CA GLY A 165 -12.49 47.14 21.35
C GLY A 165 -11.09 46.57 21.07
N ILE A 166 -10.02 47.31 21.37
CA ILE A 166 -8.63 46.82 21.26
C ILE A 166 -8.36 45.73 22.30
N GLU A 167 -8.88 45.88 23.53
CA GLU A 167 -8.78 44.86 24.59
C GLU A 167 -9.42 43.52 24.16
N GLU A 168 -10.65 43.58 23.63
CA GLU A 168 -11.37 42.41 23.12
C GLU A 168 -10.60 41.73 21.98
N ALA A 169 -10.07 42.53 21.03
CA ALA A 169 -9.26 42.01 19.92
C ALA A 169 -7.97 41.34 20.43
N ALA A 170 -7.28 41.96 21.39
CA ALA A 170 -6.07 41.40 21.99
C ALA A 170 -6.34 40.06 22.69
N ASN A 171 -7.46 39.94 23.41
CA ASN A 171 -7.89 38.67 24.02
C ASN A 171 -8.23 37.61 22.97
N GLY A 172 -8.90 38.00 21.88
CA GLY A 172 -9.18 37.11 20.75
C GLY A 172 -7.92 36.57 20.09
N VAL A 173 -6.89 37.42 19.92
CA VAL A 173 -5.58 36.99 19.41
C VAL A 173 -4.88 36.05 20.39
N SER A 174 -4.87 36.34 21.69
CA SER A 174 -4.31 35.42 22.70
C SER A 174 -4.93 34.02 22.63
N GLN A 175 -6.26 33.93 22.48
CA GLN A 175 -6.93 32.64 22.35
C GLN A 175 -6.51 31.90 21.08
N LYS A 176 -6.42 32.60 19.95
CA LYS A 176 -5.98 31.99 18.68
C LYS A 176 -4.53 31.51 18.75
N LEU A 177 -3.66 32.25 19.42
CA LEU A 177 -2.28 31.82 19.68
C LEU A 177 -2.24 30.57 20.56
N GLN A 178 -3.12 30.44 21.54
CA GLN A 178 -3.26 29.22 22.35
C GLN A 178 -3.71 28.03 21.50
N ASP A 179 -4.71 28.20 20.63
CA ASP A 179 -5.17 27.17 19.70
C ASP A 179 -4.00 26.68 18.81
N ILE A 180 -3.16 27.60 18.32
CA ILE A 180 -1.97 27.27 17.51
C ILE A 180 -0.96 26.44 18.31
N LEU A 181 -0.71 26.75 19.59
CA LEU A 181 0.20 25.95 20.43
C LEU A 181 -0.29 24.50 20.60
N GLU A 182 -1.60 24.31 20.74
CA GLU A 182 -2.19 22.96 20.84
C GLU A 182 -2.02 22.18 19.54
N GLU A 183 -2.22 22.82 18.38
CA GLU A 183 -1.97 22.21 17.07
C GLU A 183 -0.49 21.87 16.86
N MET A 184 0.42 22.77 17.27
CA MET A 184 1.86 22.54 17.20
C MET A 184 2.29 21.35 18.06
N ALA A 185 1.77 21.23 19.28
CA ALA A 185 2.05 20.09 20.16
C ALA A 185 1.59 18.76 19.54
N LYS A 186 0.44 18.76 18.85
CA LYS A 186 -0.03 17.59 18.11
C LYS A 186 0.89 17.26 16.93
N LEU A 187 1.30 18.27 16.16
CA LEU A 187 2.22 18.07 15.03
C LEU A 187 3.58 17.52 15.47
N ASP A 188 4.10 17.95 16.62
CA ASP A 188 5.35 17.41 17.17
C ASP A 188 5.19 15.93 17.55
N SER A 189 4.07 15.57 18.19
CA SER A 189 3.76 14.17 18.49
C SER A 189 3.62 13.33 17.21
N ASP A 190 2.98 13.85 16.16
CA ASP A 190 2.82 13.16 14.89
C ASP A 190 4.17 12.98 14.18
N ALA A 191 5.06 13.98 14.23
CA ALA A 191 6.42 13.89 13.71
C ALA A 191 7.26 12.84 14.46
N SER A 192 7.15 12.78 15.79
CA SER A 192 7.81 11.76 16.62
C SER A 192 7.32 10.35 16.30
N ASN A 193 6.00 10.17 16.17
CA ASN A 193 5.40 8.89 15.78
C ASN A 193 5.86 8.48 14.38
N LEU A 194 5.93 9.42 13.44
CA LEU A 194 6.40 9.17 12.09
C LEU A 194 7.87 8.72 12.08
N ALA A 195 8.73 9.33 12.89
CA ALA A 195 10.12 8.91 13.04
C ALA A 195 10.27 7.49 13.62
N ALA A 196 9.40 7.10 14.55
CA ALA A 196 9.38 5.73 15.07
C ALA A 196 8.94 4.71 14.00
N ILE A 197 7.90 5.03 13.23
CA ILE A 197 7.42 4.20 12.11
C ILE A 197 8.51 4.05 11.04
N THR A 198 9.22 5.12 10.69
CA THR A 198 10.29 5.03 9.68
C THR A 198 11.49 4.21 10.17
N GLN A 199 11.79 4.22 11.48
CA GLN A 199 12.81 3.32 12.04
C GLN A 199 12.39 1.85 11.91
N GLU A 200 11.15 1.51 12.23
CA GLU A 200 10.61 0.15 12.07
C GLU A 200 10.59 -0.28 10.60
N GLN A 201 10.22 0.63 9.70
CA GLN A 201 10.24 0.40 8.26
C GLN A 201 11.67 0.16 7.74
N SER A 202 12.65 0.91 8.27
CA SER A 202 14.07 0.72 7.91
C SER A 202 14.57 -0.66 8.33
N ALA A 203 14.24 -1.12 9.53
CA ALA A 203 14.57 -2.46 9.99
C ALA A 203 13.91 -3.53 9.11
N SER A 204 12.64 -3.33 8.74
CA SER A 204 11.92 -4.26 7.84
C SER A 204 12.56 -4.33 6.46
N VAL A 205 13.01 -3.19 5.91
CA VAL A 205 13.74 -3.11 4.63
C VAL A 205 15.04 -3.91 4.70
N GLU A 206 15.80 -3.80 5.79
CA GLU A 206 17.03 -4.58 5.99
C GLU A 206 16.75 -6.09 6.08
N GLU A 207 15.72 -6.50 6.80
CA GLU A 207 15.31 -7.90 6.89
C GLU A 207 14.88 -8.49 5.54
N ILE A 208 14.07 -7.75 4.76
CA ILE A 208 13.64 -8.20 3.43
C ILE A 208 14.85 -8.26 2.49
N SER A 209 15.78 -7.29 2.56
CA SER A 209 17.01 -7.31 1.77
C SER A 209 17.86 -8.55 2.04
N ALA A 210 18.03 -8.89 3.32
CA ALA A 210 18.72 -10.12 3.73
C ALA A 210 17.99 -11.38 3.24
N ALA A 211 16.65 -11.41 3.32
CA ALA A 211 15.85 -12.51 2.79
C ALA A 211 16.00 -12.68 1.28
N MET A 212 15.99 -11.58 0.51
CA MET A 212 16.19 -11.61 -0.95
C MET A 212 17.60 -12.09 -1.33
N SER A 213 18.63 -11.68 -0.58
CA SER A 213 19.99 -12.20 -0.76
C SER A 213 20.05 -13.72 -0.57
N ASN A 214 19.38 -14.25 0.46
CA ASN A 214 19.29 -15.69 0.71
C ASN A 214 18.52 -16.43 -0.40
N ILE A 215 17.41 -15.88 -0.88
CA ILE A 215 16.64 -16.46 -2.00
C ILE A 215 17.49 -16.47 -3.27
N SER A 216 18.23 -15.39 -3.55
CA SER A 216 19.15 -15.32 -4.69
C SER A 216 20.20 -16.43 -4.63
N LYS A 217 20.78 -16.67 -3.45
CA LYS A 217 21.76 -17.73 -3.23
C LYS A 217 21.13 -19.12 -3.46
N GLN A 218 19.97 -19.38 -2.89
CA GLN A 218 19.25 -20.64 -3.07
C GLN A 218 18.85 -20.89 -4.53
N ALA A 219 18.43 -19.86 -5.27
CA ALA A 219 18.12 -19.97 -6.69
C ALA A 219 19.35 -20.36 -7.51
N SER A 220 20.52 -19.81 -7.18
CA SER A 220 21.80 -20.16 -7.80
C SER A 220 22.19 -21.62 -7.53
N GLU A 221 22.11 -22.05 -6.26
CA GLU A 221 22.36 -23.45 -5.86
C GLU A 221 21.36 -24.43 -6.51
N MET A 222 20.10 -24.05 -6.66
CA MET A 222 19.12 -24.84 -7.40
C MET A 222 19.53 -25.00 -8.88
N GLY A 223 20.06 -23.95 -9.49
CA GLY A 223 20.58 -23.99 -10.86
C GLY A 223 21.71 -25.01 -11.03
N THR A 224 22.66 -25.06 -10.09
CA THR A 224 23.75 -26.05 -10.15
C THR A 224 23.25 -27.47 -9.94
N VAL A 225 22.34 -27.68 -8.98
CA VAL A 225 21.70 -28.99 -8.73
C VAL A 225 20.92 -29.47 -9.96
N MET A 226 20.19 -28.59 -10.65
CA MET A 226 19.46 -28.93 -11.87
C MET A 226 20.41 -29.35 -13.00
N GLU A 227 21.55 -28.67 -13.16
CA GLU A 227 22.54 -29.04 -14.17
C GLU A 227 23.21 -30.39 -13.85
N ASP A 228 23.55 -30.64 -12.59
CA ASP A 228 24.05 -31.95 -12.16
C ASP A 228 23.02 -33.07 -12.37
N SER A 229 21.75 -32.80 -12.09
CA SER A 229 20.65 -33.74 -12.33
C SER A 229 20.46 -34.03 -13.82
N ARG A 230 20.58 -33.00 -14.66
CA ARG A 230 20.54 -33.13 -16.13
C ARG A 230 21.68 -34.03 -16.62
N ARG A 231 22.92 -33.77 -16.19
CA ARG A 231 24.10 -34.59 -16.52
C ARG A 231 23.94 -36.04 -16.04
N ASN A 232 23.44 -36.24 -14.83
CA ASN A 232 23.22 -37.59 -14.30
C ASN A 232 22.15 -38.35 -15.12
N SER A 233 21.09 -37.65 -15.54
CA SER A 233 20.06 -38.22 -16.41
C SER A 233 20.62 -38.61 -17.78
N GLU A 234 21.50 -37.80 -18.37
CA GLU A 234 22.20 -38.13 -19.61
C GLU A 234 23.10 -39.37 -19.46
N ASN A 235 23.82 -39.47 -18.34
CA ASN A 235 24.64 -40.66 -18.04
C ASN A 235 23.78 -41.92 -17.92
N ILE A 236 22.66 -41.86 -17.19
CA ILE A 236 21.71 -42.96 -17.05
C ILE A 236 21.18 -43.39 -18.44
N ILE A 237 20.81 -42.44 -19.30
CA ILE A 237 20.35 -42.75 -20.66
C ILE A 237 21.43 -43.50 -21.46
N ASN A 238 22.71 -43.13 -21.31
CA ASN A 238 23.82 -43.79 -21.98
C ASN A 238 24.07 -45.19 -21.43
N GLU A 239 24.05 -45.38 -20.11
CA GLU A 239 24.15 -46.70 -19.47
C GLU A 239 23.01 -47.63 -19.91
N PHE A 240 21.78 -47.12 -20.00
CA PHE A 240 20.65 -47.89 -20.53
C PHE A 240 20.87 -48.33 -21.98
N LYS A 241 21.46 -47.47 -22.83
CA LYS A 241 21.81 -47.86 -24.20
C LYS A 241 22.84 -48.99 -24.21
N GLU A 242 23.88 -48.92 -23.39
CA GLU A 242 24.88 -49.99 -23.27
C GLU A 242 24.24 -51.30 -22.81
N ILE A 243 23.40 -51.26 -21.77
CA ILE A 243 22.66 -52.43 -21.29
C ILE A 243 21.80 -53.03 -22.42
N THR A 244 21.07 -52.22 -23.18
CA THR A 244 20.28 -52.72 -24.32
C THR A 244 21.16 -53.35 -25.41
N GLY A 245 22.38 -52.83 -25.62
CA GLY A 245 23.37 -53.43 -26.50
C GLY A 245 23.81 -54.81 -26.03
N ILE A 246 24.20 -54.93 -24.75
CA ILE A 246 24.59 -56.20 -24.13
C ILE A 246 23.44 -57.22 -24.18
N LEU A 247 22.21 -56.80 -23.89
CA LEU A 247 21.04 -57.68 -23.96
C LEU A 247 20.82 -58.23 -25.37
N ASN A 248 21.03 -57.42 -26.41
CA ASN A 248 20.98 -57.87 -27.80
C ASN A 248 22.10 -58.87 -28.12
N GLU A 249 23.33 -58.64 -27.65
CA GLU A 249 24.45 -59.58 -27.83
C GLU A 249 24.18 -60.92 -27.14
N VAL A 250 23.69 -60.91 -25.90
CA VAL A 250 23.30 -62.11 -25.15
C VAL A 250 22.21 -62.87 -25.90
N ALA A 251 21.20 -62.16 -26.42
CA ALA A 251 20.16 -62.73 -27.27
C ALA A 251 20.72 -63.47 -28.50
N VAL A 252 21.71 -62.89 -29.18
CA VAL A 252 22.39 -63.52 -30.33
C VAL A 252 23.20 -64.75 -29.90
N LEU A 253 23.93 -64.67 -28.79
CA LEU A 253 24.69 -65.81 -28.25
C LEU A 253 23.79 -66.98 -27.89
N PHE A 254 22.66 -66.74 -27.21
CA PHE A 254 21.66 -67.77 -26.91
C PHE A 254 21.13 -68.43 -28.18
N LYS A 255 20.80 -67.64 -29.21
CA LYS A 255 20.35 -68.14 -30.50
C LYS A 255 21.40 -69.04 -31.17
N ASN A 256 22.68 -68.64 -31.13
CA ASN A 256 23.78 -69.41 -31.70
C ASN A 256 24.04 -70.71 -30.93
N LEU A 257 24.08 -70.64 -29.59
CA LEU A 257 24.28 -71.82 -28.72
C LEU A 257 23.19 -72.86 -28.95
N ALA A 258 21.94 -72.43 -28.95
CA ALA A 258 20.82 -73.32 -29.12
C ALA A 258 20.79 -73.94 -30.53
N LYS A 259 21.25 -73.21 -31.57
CA LYS A 259 21.43 -73.76 -32.92
C LYS A 259 22.45 -74.91 -32.92
N SER A 260 23.60 -74.75 -32.26
CA SER A 260 24.63 -75.80 -32.15
C SER A 260 24.17 -77.03 -31.38
N ILE A 261 23.39 -76.87 -30.30
CA ILE A 261 22.88 -78.01 -29.52
C ILE A 261 21.83 -78.80 -30.33
N SER A 262 20.93 -78.09 -31.03
CA SER A 262 19.85 -78.71 -31.81
C SER A 262 20.28 -79.46 -33.07
N SER A 263 21.54 -79.32 -33.50
CA SER A 263 22.09 -80.08 -34.63
C SER A 263 22.60 -81.47 -34.23
N GLU A 264 22.80 -81.75 -32.95
CA GLU A 264 23.50 -82.97 -32.51
C GLU A 264 22.63 -83.96 -31.69
N VAL A 265 21.55 -83.53 -31.01
CA VAL A 265 20.74 -84.41 -30.14
C VAL A 265 19.26 -84.02 -30.13
N SER A 266 18.34 -84.99 -30.31
CA SER A 266 16.92 -84.82 -30.00
C SER A 266 16.70 -84.96 -28.50
N ILE A 267 16.63 -83.82 -27.80
CA ILE A 267 16.59 -83.75 -26.33
C ILE A 267 15.18 -83.76 -25.72
N TYR A 268 14.12 -83.85 -26.54
CA TYR A 268 12.75 -83.80 -26.04
C TYR A 268 12.01 -85.11 -26.30
N ASP A 269 11.49 -85.72 -25.24
CA ASP A 269 10.55 -86.83 -25.34
C ASP A 269 9.11 -86.35 -25.64
N ALA A 270 8.20 -87.30 -25.91
CA ALA A 270 6.81 -86.99 -26.20
C ALA A 270 6.11 -86.20 -25.07
N HIS A 271 6.47 -86.45 -23.82
CA HIS A 271 5.91 -85.77 -22.66
C HIS A 271 6.46 -84.35 -22.48
N GLU A 272 7.72 -84.12 -22.84
CA GLU A 272 8.33 -82.79 -22.84
C GLU A 272 7.76 -81.90 -23.95
N ILE A 273 7.49 -82.46 -25.14
CA ILE A 273 6.80 -81.73 -26.22
C ILE A 273 5.38 -81.36 -25.79
N GLU A 274 4.64 -82.27 -25.13
CA GLU A 274 3.33 -81.96 -24.54
C GLU A 274 3.42 -80.76 -23.58
N LYS A 275 4.41 -80.74 -22.68
CA LYS A 275 4.63 -79.63 -21.73
C LYS A 275 5.02 -78.33 -22.40
N ILE A 276 5.85 -78.38 -23.46
CA ILE A 276 6.24 -77.20 -24.24
C ILE A 276 5.00 -76.58 -24.89
N ILE A 277 4.15 -77.40 -25.50
CA ILE A 277 2.90 -76.96 -26.11
C ILE A 277 1.98 -76.32 -25.07
N ASP A 278 1.77 -76.98 -23.92
CA ASP A 278 0.92 -76.43 -22.85
C ASP A 278 1.44 -75.09 -22.33
N SER A 279 2.75 -75.00 -22.13
CA SER A 279 3.39 -73.74 -21.71
C SER A 279 3.28 -72.66 -22.78
N ALA A 280 3.39 -73.01 -24.06
CA ALA A 280 3.30 -72.06 -25.17
C ALA A 280 1.88 -71.49 -25.29
N ILE A 281 0.85 -72.35 -25.20
CA ILE A 281 -0.56 -71.93 -25.23
C ILE A 281 -0.85 -70.99 -24.06
N ALA A 282 -0.44 -71.34 -22.84
CA ALA A 282 -0.66 -70.52 -21.65
C ALA A 282 0.03 -69.14 -21.77
N ALA A 283 1.26 -69.11 -22.28
CA ALA A 283 2.02 -67.87 -22.48
C ALA A 283 1.35 -66.95 -23.52
N HIS A 284 0.90 -67.49 -24.65
CA HIS A 284 0.22 -66.69 -25.68
C HIS A 284 -1.16 -66.18 -25.21
N ASN A 285 -1.91 -66.97 -24.45
CA ASN A 285 -3.16 -66.51 -23.85
C ASN A 285 -2.94 -65.34 -22.89
N SER A 286 -1.90 -65.43 -22.06
CA SER A 286 -1.52 -64.35 -21.13
C SER A 286 -1.04 -63.11 -21.89
N TRP A 287 -0.28 -63.30 -22.97
CA TRP A 287 0.20 -62.21 -23.82
C TRP A 287 -0.96 -61.43 -24.47
N VAL A 288 -1.94 -62.14 -25.05
CA VAL A 288 -3.12 -61.50 -25.65
C VAL A 288 -3.92 -60.73 -24.60
N LYS A 289 -4.09 -61.31 -23.39
CA LYS A 289 -4.76 -60.64 -22.28
C LYS A 289 -4.05 -59.33 -21.87
N ALA A 290 -2.72 -59.34 -21.82
CA ALA A 290 -1.96 -58.13 -21.49
C ALA A 290 -2.11 -57.04 -22.56
N VAL A 291 -2.19 -57.42 -23.85
CA VAL A 291 -2.48 -56.47 -24.95
C VAL A 291 -3.90 -55.91 -24.85
N GLU A 292 -4.88 -56.75 -24.50
CA GLU A 292 -6.26 -56.33 -24.24
C GLU A 292 -6.35 -55.32 -23.10
N GLU A 293 -5.69 -55.61 -21.98
CA GLU A 293 -5.64 -54.74 -20.81
C GLU A 293 -4.96 -53.40 -21.16
N ALA A 294 -3.88 -53.40 -21.92
CA ALA A 294 -3.21 -52.17 -22.35
C ALA A 294 -4.10 -51.29 -23.24
N ILE A 295 -4.85 -51.89 -24.18
CA ILE A 295 -5.81 -51.14 -25.02
C ILE A 295 -6.96 -50.59 -24.17
N ALA A 296 -7.52 -51.41 -23.26
CA ALA A 296 -8.64 -51.03 -22.40
C ALA A 296 -8.29 -49.86 -21.45
N HIS A 297 -7.08 -49.88 -20.88
CA HIS A 297 -6.58 -48.82 -20.00
C HIS A 297 -5.97 -47.62 -20.75
N LYS A 298 -6.02 -47.63 -22.09
CA LYS A 298 -5.45 -46.58 -22.95
C LYS A 298 -3.97 -46.34 -22.71
N GLU A 299 -3.22 -47.40 -22.46
CA GLU A 299 -1.77 -47.34 -22.33
C GLU A 299 -1.15 -47.02 -23.69
N ARG A 300 -0.16 -46.11 -23.71
CA ARG A 300 0.51 -45.69 -24.96
C ARG A 300 1.63 -46.63 -25.43
N VAL A 301 2.00 -47.62 -24.63
CA VAL A 301 3.10 -48.54 -24.93
C VAL A 301 2.75 -49.92 -24.40
N LEU A 302 2.92 -50.96 -25.22
CA LEU A 302 2.78 -52.34 -24.79
C LEU A 302 3.97 -52.78 -23.95
N ARG A 303 3.70 -53.36 -22.77
CA ARG A 303 4.72 -53.95 -21.89
C ARG A 303 4.80 -55.47 -22.05
N VAL A 304 4.89 -55.93 -23.29
CA VAL A 304 5.02 -57.35 -23.62
C VAL A 304 6.14 -57.58 -24.64
N VAL A 305 6.62 -58.82 -24.76
CA VAL A 305 7.63 -59.18 -25.77
C VAL A 305 7.01 -59.12 -27.16
N LEU A 306 7.51 -58.23 -28.02
CA LEU A 306 6.97 -57.98 -29.37
C LEU A 306 7.73 -58.72 -30.48
N ASP A 307 8.88 -59.30 -30.18
CA ASP A 307 9.63 -60.13 -31.11
C ASP A 307 9.34 -61.61 -30.82
N GLY A 308 8.76 -62.29 -31.81
CA GLY A 308 8.40 -63.71 -31.70
C GLY A 308 9.62 -64.61 -31.52
N ALA A 309 10.80 -64.22 -32.01
CA ALA A 309 12.02 -65.01 -31.82
C ALA A 309 12.49 -65.02 -30.36
N PHE A 310 12.13 -64.00 -29.58
CA PHE A 310 12.49 -63.85 -28.16
C PHE A 310 11.36 -64.21 -27.20
N CYS A 311 10.19 -64.59 -27.71
CA CYS A 311 9.13 -65.11 -26.86
C CYS A 311 9.51 -66.51 -26.36
N ARG A 312 8.97 -66.93 -25.21
CA ARG A 312 9.32 -68.21 -24.56
C ARG A 312 9.16 -69.43 -25.49
N PHE A 313 8.21 -69.39 -26.42
CA PHE A 313 8.02 -70.45 -27.41
C PHE A 313 8.99 -70.31 -28.59
N GLY A 314 9.09 -69.13 -29.21
CA GLY A 314 9.99 -68.90 -30.34
C GLY A 314 11.47 -69.10 -30.00
N SER A 315 11.85 -68.82 -28.75
CA SER A 315 13.21 -69.08 -28.23
C SER A 315 13.55 -70.57 -28.14
N ILE A 316 12.57 -71.48 -28.21
CA ILE A 316 12.78 -72.93 -28.23
C ILE A 316 12.27 -73.63 -29.49
N TYR A 317 11.42 -72.96 -30.27
CA TYR A 317 10.70 -73.52 -31.41
C TYR A 317 11.61 -74.21 -32.44
N HIS A 318 12.70 -73.55 -32.84
CA HIS A 318 13.64 -74.10 -33.81
C HIS A 318 14.59 -75.17 -33.21
N PHE A 319 14.56 -75.36 -31.89
CA PHE A 319 15.41 -76.32 -31.18
C PHE A 319 14.67 -77.61 -30.81
N VAL A 320 13.33 -77.60 -30.81
CA VAL A 320 12.52 -78.80 -30.63
C VAL A 320 12.51 -79.61 -31.93
N ARG A 321 12.94 -80.88 -31.85
CA ARG A 321 12.80 -81.87 -32.91
C ARG A 321 11.59 -82.74 -32.60
N PRO A 322 10.41 -82.44 -33.17
CA PRO A 322 9.23 -83.27 -32.95
C PRO A 322 9.39 -84.63 -33.66
N PRO A 323 8.70 -85.69 -33.20
CA PRO A 323 8.66 -86.98 -33.91
C PRO A 323 8.31 -86.80 -35.40
N GLU A 324 8.85 -87.66 -36.27
CA GLU A 324 8.70 -87.51 -37.74
C GLU A 324 7.24 -87.36 -38.19
N HIS A 325 6.31 -88.07 -37.55
CA HIS A 325 4.89 -88.04 -37.91
C HIS A 325 4.20 -86.70 -37.66
N VAL A 326 4.75 -85.85 -36.79
CA VAL A 326 4.22 -84.49 -36.50
C VAL A 326 5.15 -83.36 -36.96
N ALA A 327 6.29 -83.67 -37.58
CA ALA A 327 7.30 -82.68 -37.95
C ALA A 327 6.79 -81.60 -38.91
N GLU A 328 6.00 -81.97 -39.92
CA GLU A 328 5.38 -81.00 -40.84
C GLU A 328 4.34 -80.13 -40.13
N LYS A 329 3.55 -80.70 -39.20
CA LYS A 329 2.59 -79.93 -38.40
C LYS A 329 3.30 -78.94 -37.48
N TRP A 330 4.39 -79.35 -36.84
CA TRP A 330 5.23 -78.46 -36.02
C TRP A 330 5.79 -77.31 -36.86
N LYS A 331 6.33 -77.60 -38.04
CA LYS A 331 6.86 -76.58 -38.97
C LYS A 331 5.79 -75.55 -39.37
N SER A 332 4.53 -76.00 -39.48
CA SER A 332 3.40 -75.12 -39.80
C SER A 332 3.03 -74.12 -38.70
N LEU A 333 3.63 -74.21 -37.50
CA LEU A 333 3.41 -73.27 -36.40
C LEU A 333 4.17 -71.94 -36.59
N ASP A 334 5.28 -71.95 -37.34
CA ASP A 334 6.21 -70.80 -37.42
C ASP A 334 5.54 -69.52 -37.95
N GLU A 335 4.91 -69.63 -39.12
CA GLU A 335 4.35 -68.47 -39.81
C GLU A 335 3.18 -67.84 -39.03
N PRO A 336 2.15 -68.59 -38.55
CA PRO A 336 1.11 -68.01 -37.71
C PRO A 336 1.66 -67.36 -36.44
N HIS A 337 2.65 -68.00 -35.79
CA HIS A 337 3.31 -67.48 -34.60
C HIS A 337 4.02 -66.13 -34.87
N MET A 338 4.84 -66.06 -35.93
CA MET A 338 5.55 -64.83 -36.28
C MET A 338 4.59 -63.71 -36.71
N ASN A 339 3.46 -64.05 -37.33
CA ASN A 339 2.43 -63.09 -37.71
C ASN A 339 1.73 -62.48 -36.48
N ILE A 340 1.46 -63.25 -35.42
CA ILE A 340 0.91 -62.71 -34.16
C ILE A 340 1.83 -61.62 -33.60
N HIS A 341 3.14 -61.87 -33.54
CA HIS A 341 4.11 -60.88 -33.04
C HIS A 341 4.28 -59.67 -33.97
N LYS A 342 4.17 -59.87 -35.29
CA LYS A 342 4.15 -58.75 -36.26
C LYS A 342 2.95 -57.82 -36.03
N LEU A 343 1.76 -58.38 -35.83
CA LEU A 343 0.57 -57.60 -35.48
C LEU A 343 0.70 -56.95 -34.10
N GLY A 344 1.34 -57.61 -33.14
CA GLY A 344 1.69 -57.00 -31.84
C GLY A 344 2.53 -55.72 -31.97
N ARG A 345 3.54 -55.72 -32.85
CA ARG A 345 4.32 -54.49 -33.15
C ARG A 345 3.46 -53.40 -33.76
N GLN A 346 2.56 -53.76 -34.67
CA GLN A 346 1.62 -52.81 -35.28
C GLN A 346 0.68 -52.20 -34.23
N ILE A 347 0.16 -53.01 -33.30
CA ILE A 347 -0.65 -52.52 -32.17
C ILE A 347 0.17 -51.54 -31.33
N ASN A 348 1.43 -51.85 -31.01
CA ASN A 348 2.28 -50.96 -30.22
C ASN A 348 2.48 -49.58 -30.87
N GLU A 349 2.68 -49.52 -32.20
CA GLU A 349 2.79 -48.24 -32.91
C GLU A 349 1.46 -47.46 -32.90
N LEU A 350 0.32 -48.14 -33.11
CA LEU A 350 -0.99 -47.51 -33.01
C LEU A 350 -1.28 -46.95 -31.61
N LEU A 351 -0.82 -47.62 -30.54
CA LEU A 351 -0.96 -47.12 -29.16
C LEU A 351 -0.12 -45.88 -28.90
N LYS A 352 1.10 -45.79 -29.44
CA LYS A 352 1.95 -44.59 -29.34
C LYS A 352 1.28 -43.39 -30.00
N GLU A 353 0.68 -43.62 -31.16
CA GLU A 353 -0.11 -42.64 -31.93
C GLU A 353 -1.46 -42.29 -31.27
N GLY A 354 -1.89 -43.04 -30.25
CA GLY A 354 -3.17 -42.85 -29.56
C GLY A 354 -4.39 -43.39 -30.30
N ASN A 355 -4.19 -44.24 -31.32
CA ASN A 355 -5.25 -44.83 -32.13
C ASN A 355 -5.75 -46.17 -31.57
N PHE A 356 -6.44 -46.10 -30.43
CA PHE A 356 -6.94 -47.28 -29.69
C PHE A 356 -8.01 -48.08 -30.44
N GLU A 357 -8.82 -47.41 -31.27
CA GLU A 357 -9.88 -48.08 -32.05
C GLU A 357 -9.27 -48.98 -33.12
N ARG A 358 -8.28 -48.48 -33.88
CA ARG A 358 -7.57 -49.28 -34.87
C ARG A 358 -6.74 -50.38 -34.19
N ALA A 359 -6.14 -50.10 -33.03
CA ALA A 359 -5.44 -51.12 -32.23
C ALA A 359 -6.37 -52.28 -31.83
N SER A 360 -7.62 -51.97 -31.44
CA SER A 360 -8.64 -52.97 -31.11
C SER A 360 -9.06 -53.82 -32.32
N GLN A 361 -9.13 -53.22 -33.52
CA GLN A 361 -9.39 -53.97 -34.75
C GLN A 361 -8.26 -54.97 -35.07
N VAL A 362 -7.00 -54.54 -34.95
CA VAL A 362 -5.83 -55.42 -35.17
C VAL A 362 -5.76 -56.52 -34.10
N LEU A 363 -6.16 -56.24 -32.86
CA LEU A 363 -6.25 -57.25 -31.80
C LEU A 363 -7.25 -58.37 -32.13
N ASN A 364 -8.33 -58.10 -32.85
CA ASN A 364 -9.25 -59.15 -33.29
C ASN A 364 -8.59 -60.10 -34.30
N GLU A 365 -7.73 -59.59 -35.18
CA GLU A 365 -6.91 -60.41 -36.08
C GLU A 365 -5.90 -61.27 -35.31
N VAL A 366 -5.25 -60.69 -34.29
CA VAL A 366 -4.36 -61.41 -33.36
C VAL A 366 -5.09 -62.56 -32.67
N ARG A 367 -6.30 -62.34 -32.16
CA ARG A 367 -7.11 -63.37 -31.49
C ARG A 367 -7.41 -64.54 -32.43
N LYS A 368 -7.81 -64.23 -33.67
CA LYS A 368 -8.10 -65.26 -34.69
C LYS A 368 -6.86 -66.11 -35.00
N LEU A 369 -5.71 -65.47 -35.25
CA LEU A 369 -4.46 -66.19 -35.50
C LEU A 369 -3.99 -66.98 -34.29
N ARG A 370 -4.20 -66.47 -33.07
CA ARG A 370 -3.91 -67.18 -31.83
C ARG A 370 -4.77 -68.43 -31.70
N ASP A 371 -6.07 -68.35 -31.96
CA ASP A 371 -6.97 -69.50 -31.87
C ASP A 371 -6.57 -70.58 -32.89
N GLU A 372 -6.23 -70.18 -34.13
CA GLU A 372 -5.69 -71.08 -35.17
C GLU A 372 -4.36 -71.73 -34.73
N LEU A 373 -3.43 -70.96 -34.16
CA LEU A 373 -2.15 -71.46 -33.66
C LEU A 373 -2.35 -72.46 -32.51
N VAL A 374 -3.23 -72.14 -31.56
CA VAL A 374 -3.56 -73.01 -30.42
C VAL A 374 -4.19 -74.31 -30.90
N GLN A 375 -5.07 -74.26 -31.90
CA GLN A 375 -5.66 -75.47 -32.48
C GLN A 375 -4.59 -76.39 -33.09
N ARG A 376 -3.68 -75.84 -33.91
CA ARG A 376 -2.57 -76.61 -34.48
C ARG A 376 -1.67 -77.22 -33.41
N MET A 377 -1.37 -76.44 -32.36
CA MET A 377 -0.61 -76.92 -31.21
C MET A 377 -1.30 -78.09 -30.49
N MET A 378 -2.63 -78.02 -30.27
CA MET A 378 -3.39 -79.10 -29.65
C MET A 378 -3.44 -80.36 -30.52
N GLU A 379 -3.54 -80.22 -31.85
CA GLU A 379 -3.47 -81.36 -32.78
C GLU A 379 -2.12 -82.08 -32.67
N ILE A 380 -1.01 -81.33 -32.66
CA ILE A 380 0.32 -81.91 -32.46
C ILE A 380 0.42 -82.59 -31.11
N LYS A 381 -0.06 -81.95 -30.04
CA LYS A 381 -0.06 -82.53 -28.69
C LYS A 381 -0.78 -83.87 -28.66
N ASN A 382 -1.96 -83.96 -29.27
CA ASN A 382 -2.76 -85.18 -29.33
C ASN A 382 -2.10 -86.30 -30.16
N GLU A 383 -1.40 -85.95 -31.23
CA GLU A 383 -0.69 -86.92 -32.08
C GLU A 383 0.62 -87.41 -31.47
N VAL A 384 1.31 -86.57 -30.71
CA VAL A 384 2.49 -86.96 -29.92
C VAL A 384 2.09 -87.87 -28.76
N ALA A 385 0.95 -87.63 -28.13
CA ALA A 385 0.42 -88.46 -27.03
C ALA A 385 0.02 -89.89 -27.47
N LYS A 386 -0.36 -90.08 -28.74
CA LYS A 386 -0.75 -91.39 -29.32
C LYS A 386 0.43 -92.33 -29.59
N THR A 387 1.65 -91.81 -29.48
CA THR A 387 2.91 -92.56 -29.66
C THR A 387 3.56 -92.99 -28.34
N LYS A 388 2.89 -92.79 -27.19
CA LYS A 388 3.19 -93.46 -25.91
C LYS A 388 2.84 -94.94 -25.99
#